data_AF-A0A9E2AC37-F1
#
_entry.id   AF-A0A9E2AC37-F1
#
_cell.length_a   1.000
_cell.length_b   1.000
_cell.length_c   1.000
_cell.angle_alpha   90.00
_cell.angle_beta   90.00
_cell.angle_gamma   90.00
#
_symmetry.space_group_name_H-M   'P 1'
#
loop_
_entity.id
_entity.type
_entity.pdbx_description
1 polymer ?
#
loop_
_entity_poly.entity_id
_entity_poly.type
_entity_poly.pdbx_seq_one_letter_code
_entity_poly.pdbx_strand_id
1 'polypeptide(L)'
;MTSDHLTRWLAIGGNAAVVIGLLLLVYELNQTRELTRAQMRSEISSGIYDLLAMTANNDQLADLMLRADSGKPLTDAEYFQYASRTRAMFRYFENVHYQYRVGLYDDHEFERQKIAWGNYMNGSLRAPKIWCDYQHVVSIEFAIELNTLLNDDPCD
;
A
#
# COMPACT_ATOMS: atom_id res chain seq x y z
N MET A 1 -13.94 50.32 -40.28
CA MET A 1 -12.82 50.31 -39.30
C MET A 1 -13.21 49.81 -37.92
N THR A 2 -14.46 49.93 -37.46
CA THR A 2 -14.91 49.52 -36.11
C THR A 2 -15.06 48.01 -35.90
N SER A 3 -15.36 47.21 -36.93
CA SER A 3 -15.55 45.76 -36.78
C SER A 3 -14.25 45.01 -36.50
N ASP A 4 -13.12 45.50 -37.01
CA ASP A 4 -11.83 44.79 -36.91
C ASP A 4 -11.25 44.85 -35.48
N HIS A 5 -11.44 45.97 -34.80
CA HIS A 5 -11.12 46.10 -33.38
C HIS A 5 -12.01 45.21 -32.50
N LEU A 6 -13.31 45.11 -32.81
CA LEU A 6 -14.24 44.26 -32.07
C LEU A 6 -13.87 42.77 -32.19
N THR A 7 -13.59 42.30 -33.41
CA THR A 7 -13.16 40.91 -33.67
C THR A 7 -11.85 40.58 -32.94
N ARG A 8 -10.90 41.52 -32.91
CA ARG A 8 -9.63 41.36 -32.18
C ARG A 8 -9.83 41.28 -30.67
N TRP A 9 -10.70 42.11 -30.10
CA TRP A 9 -11.04 42.05 -28.67
C TRP A 9 -11.76 40.74 -28.30
N LEU A 10 -12.67 40.27 -29.15
CA LEU A 10 -13.33 38.97 -28.98
C LEU A 10 -12.35 37.81 -29.04
N ALA A 11 -11.38 37.84 -29.97
CA ALA A 11 -10.34 36.83 -30.05
C ALA A 11 -9.41 36.83 -28.82
N ILE A 12 -9.02 38.01 -28.32
CA ILE A 12 -8.23 38.13 -27.09
C ILE A 12 -9.03 37.62 -25.88
N GLY A 13 -10.30 38.00 -25.76
CA GLY A 13 -11.19 37.53 -24.69
C GLY A 13 -11.39 36.01 -24.72
N GLY A 14 -11.59 35.44 -25.90
CA GLY A 14 -11.70 33.98 -26.09
C GLY A 14 -10.42 33.25 -25.69
N ASN A 15 -9.26 33.71 -26.17
CA ASN A 15 -7.97 33.11 -25.80
C ASN A 15 -7.68 33.27 -24.29
N ALA A 16 -8.01 34.41 -23.69
CA ALA A 16 -7.86 34.62 -22.26
C ALA A 16 -8.77 33.68 -21.45
N ALA A 17 -10.02 33.48 -21.88
CA ALA A 17 -10.94 32.55 -21.23
C ALA A 17 -10.42 31.09 -21.28
N VAL A 18 -9.84 30.68 -22.42
CA VAL A 18 -9.22 29.34 -22.55
C VAL A 18 -8.03 29.21 -21.59
N VAL A 19 -7.15 30.20 -21.52
CA VAL A 19 -5.99 30.17 -20.61
C VAL A 19 -6.44 30.12 -19.15
N ILE A 20 -7.43 30.95 -18.76
CA ILE A 20 -7.99 30.94 -17.40
C ILE A 20 -8.61 29.56 -17.10
N GLY A 21 -9.36 28.99 -18.04
CA GLY A 21 -9.95 27.66 -17.90
C GLY A 21 -8.89 26.57 -17.68
N LEU A 22 -7.78 26.62 -18.42
CA LEU A 22 -6.66 25.69 -18.24
C LEU A 22 -5.99 25.85 -16.87
N LEU A 23 -5.80 27.09 -16.40
CA LEU A 23 -5.21 27.35 -15.09
C LEU A 23 -6.10 26.84 -13.95
N LEU A 24 -7.42 27.04 -14.06
CA LEU A 24 -8.39 26.51 -13.09
C LEU A 24 -8.39 24.98 -13.08
N LEU A 25 -8.37 24.33 -14.25
CA LEU A 25 -8.29 22.88 -14.35
C LEU A 25 -7.01 22.32 -13.72
N VAL A 26 -5.86 22.97 -13.94
CA VAL A 26 -4.60 22.57 -13.29
C VAL A 26 -4.70 22.71 -11.76
N TYR A 27 -5.33 23.78 -11.27
CA TYR A 27 -5.53 23.99 -9.84
C TYR A 27 -6.45 22.93 -9.22
N GLU A 28 -7.58 22.64 -9.85
CA GLU A 28 -8.54 21.61 -9.42
C GLU A 28 -7.93 20.21 -9.41
N LEU A 29 -7.12 19.87 -10.43
CA LEU A 29 -6.40 18.60 -10.48
C LEU A 29 -5.41 18.46 -9.33
N ASN A 30 -4.73 19.53 -8.95
CA ASN A 30 -3.79 19.50 -7.81
C ASN A 30 -4.52 19.30 -6.48
N GLN A 31 -5.62 20.01 -6.25
CA GLN A 31 -6.45 19.81 -5.05
C GLN A 31 -7.02 18.39 -4.97
N THR A 32 -7.53 17.89 -6.09
CA THR A 32 -8.08 16.52 -6.18
C THR A 32 -7.01 15.48 -5.86
N ARG A 33 -5.77 15.68 -6.31
CA ARG A 33 -4.64 14.78 -6.00
C ARG A 33 -4.34 14.74 -4.50
N GLU A 34 -4.34 15.87 -3.81
CA GLU A 34 -4.09 15.92 -2.37
C GLU A 34 -5.19 15.20 -1.58
N LEU A 35 -6.45 15.43 -1.93
CA LEU A 35 -7.59 14.74 -1.31
C LEU A 35 -7.53 13.24 -1.54
N THR A 36 -7.27 12.78 -2.77
CA THR A 36 -7.11 11.36 -3.09
C THR A 36 -5.96 10.74 -2.28
N ARG A 37 -4.82 11.42 -2.15
CA ARG A 37 -3.69 10.92 -1.33
C ARG A 37 -4.08 10.79 0.14
N ALA A 38 -4.78 11.77 0.70
CA ALA A 38 -5.24 11.73 2.09
C ALA A 38 -6.25 10.59 2.32
N GLN A 39 -7.20 10.40 1.41
CA GLN A 39 -8.17 9.32 1.48
C GLN A 39 -7.47 7.95 1.42
N MET A 40 -6.59 7.75 0.44
CA MET A 40 -5.83 6.50 0.31
C MET A 40 -5.00 6.20 1.57
N ARG A 41 -4.34 7.22 2.15
CA ARG A 41 -3.60 7.07 3.41
C ARG A 41 -4.51 6.62 4.55
N SER A 42 -5.72 7.16 4.62
CA SER A 42 -6.73 6.76 5.61
C SER A 42 -7.18 5.31 5.41
N GLU A 43 -7.46 4.90 4.16
CA GLU A 43 -7.89 3.53 3.84
C GLU A 43 -6.81 2.50 4.19
N ILE A 44 -5.55 2.76 3.83
CA ILE A 44 -4.41 1.89 4.17
C ILE A 44 -4.25 1.81 5.69
N SER A 45 -4.33 2.96 6.38
CA SER A 45 -4.21 3.05 7.84
C SER A 45 -5.34 2.28 8.54
N SER A 46 -6.56 2.31 8.00
CA SER A 46 -7.68 1.50 8.49
C SER A 46 -7.42 0.01 8.30
N GLY A 47 -6.94 -0.40 7.12
CA GLY A 47 -6.66 -1.81 6.83
C GLY A 47 -5.63 -2.43 7.78
N ILE A 48 -4.54 -1.71 8.09
CA ILE A 48 -3.55 -2.19 9.08
C ILE A 48 -4.10 -2.14 10.50
N TYR A 49 -4.88 -1.11 10.84
CA TYR A 49 -5.55 -1.04 12.14
C TYR A 49 -6.44 -2.25 12.37
N ASP A 50 -7.26 -2.63 11.39
CA ASP A 50 -8.16 -3.79 11.49
C ASP A 50 -7.37 -5.10 11.67
N LEU A 51 -6.27 -5.29 10.95
CA LEU A 51 -5.38 -6.45 11.11
C LEU A 51 -4.75 -6.53 12.51
N LEU A 52 -4.31 -5.38 13.05
CA LEU A 52 -3.72 -5.31 14.39
C LEU A 52 -4.78 -5.47 15.48
N ALA A 53 -5.93 -4.82 15.35
CA ALA A 53 -7.05 -4.90 16.28
C ALA A 53 -7.65 -6.30 16.34
N MET A 54 -7.71 -7.01 15.20
CA MET A 54 -8.14 -8.42 15.16
C MET A 54 -7.29 -9.29 16.08
N THR A 55 -5.96 -9.12 16.08
CA THR A 55 -5.07 -9.86 16.96
C THR A 55 -5.12 -9.34 18.40
N ALA A 56 -5.17 -8.02 18.60
CA ALA A 56 -5.14 -7.41 19.93
C ALA A 56 -6.42 -7.68 20.76
N ASN A 57 -7.58 -7.80 20.10
CA ASN A 57 -8.87 -7.99 20.76
C ASN A 57 -9.29 -9.47 20.86
N ASN A 58 -8.41 -10.40 20.51
CA ASN A 58 -8.70 -11.84 20.52
C ASN A 58 -7.52 -12.60 21.13
N ASP A 59 -7.65 -12.95 22.41
CA ASP A 59 -6.61 -13.65 23.17
C ASP A 59 -6.18 -14.98 22.53
N GLN A 60 -7.13 -15.73 21.94
CA GLN A 60 -6.82 -16.98 21.25
C GLN A 60 -5.96 -16.74 20.01
N LEU A 61 -6.28 -15.71 19.22
CA LEU A 61 -5.49 -15.36 18.05
C LEU A 61 -4.12 -14.78 18.46
N ALA A 62 -4.05 -13.97 19.51
CA ALA A 62 -2.80 -13.45 20.04
C ALA A 62 -1.85 -14.58 20.49
N ASP A 63 -2.35 -15.55 21.27
CA ASP A 63 -1.59 -16.74 21.66
C ASP A 63 -1.15 -17.56 20.44
N LEU A 64 -2.07 -17.79 19.49
CA LEU A 64 -1.77 -18.49 18.25
C LEU A 64 -0.63 -17.81 17.49
N MET A 65 -0.68 -16.50 17.28
CA MET A 65 0.36 -15.75 16.57
C MET A 65 1.72 -15.90 17.27
N LEU A 66 1.76 -15.73 18.60
CA LEU A 66 2.99 -15.88 19.37
C LEU A 66 3.58 -17.29 19.28
N ARG A 67 2.74 -18.33 19.39
CA ARG A 67 3.18 -19.73 19.23
C ARG A 67 3.62 -20.02 17.80
N ALA A 68 2.91 -19.48 16.82
CA ALA A 68 3.19 -19.66 15.42
C ALA A 68 4.58 -19.11 15.08
N ASP A 69 4.82 -17.86 15.46
CA ASP A 69 6.07 -17.13 15.21
C ASP A 69 7.25 -17.71 16.00
N SER A 70 7.01 -18.28 17.19
CA SER A 70 8.02 -18.99 17.97
C SER A 70 8.24 -20.46 17.56
N GLY A 71 7.62 -20.93 16.48
CA GLY A 71 7.80 -22.30 15.98
C GLY A 71 7.17 -23.41 16.82
N LYS A 72 6.33 -23.07 17.83
CA LYS A 72 5.64 -24.08 18.66
C LYS A 72 4.61 -24.85 17.84
N PRO A 73 4.30 -26.13 18.14
CA PRO A 73 3.31 -26.91 17.40
C PRO A 73 1.95 -26.21 17.30
N LEU A 74 1.33 -26.34 16.12
CA LEU A 74 -0.03 -25.87 15.83
C LEU A 74 -0.84 -27.07 15.36
N THR A 75 -2.14 -27.08 15.68
CA THR A 75 -3.10 -27.96 15.00
C THR A 75 -3.31 -27.50 13.55
N ASP A 76 -3.90 -28.36 12.71
CA ASP A 76 -4.18 -28.02 11.31
C ASP A 76 -5.09 -26.78 11.17
N ALA A 77 -6.10 -26.68 12.05
CA ALA A 77 -7.01 -25.54 12.08
C ALA A 77 -6.31 -24.24 12.49
N GLU A 78 -5.43 -24.31 13.49
CA GLU A 78 -4.60 -23.19 13.93
C GLU A 78 -3.61 -22.75 12.85
N TYR A 79 -2.99 -23.70 12.16
CA TYR A 79 -2.11 -23.40 11.04
C TYR A 79 -2.88 -22.70 9.92
N PHE A 80 -4.07 -23.20 9.57
CA PHE A 80 -4.92 -22.56 8.57
C PHE A 80 -5.30 -21.13 8.97
N GLN A 81 -5.66 -20.90 10.25
CA GLN A 81 -6.00 -19.58 10.76
C GLN A 81 -4.79 -18.62 10.71
N TYR A 82 -3.62 -19.08 11.15
CA TYR A 82 -2.37 -18.32 11.06
C TYR A 82 -2.02 -17.98 9.60
N ALA A 83 -2.03 -18.98 8.72
CA ALA A 83 -1.72 -18.81 7.30
C ALA A 83 -2.67 -17.80 6.63
N SER A 84 -3.97 -17.88 6.93
CA SER A 84 -4.98 -16.96 6.38
C SER A 84 -4.73 -15.51 6.83
N ARG A 85 -4.46 -15.30 8.12
CA ARG A 85 -4.13 -13.97 8.67
C ARG A 85 -2.82 -13.44 8.08
N THR A 86 -1.80 -14.27 7.97
CA THR A 86 -0.49 -13.90 7.41
C THR A 86 -0.58 -13.55 5.92
N ARG A 87 -1.39 -14.28 5.14
CA ARG A 87 -1.68 -13.93 3.73
C ARG A 87 -2.41 -12.58 3.60
N ALA A 88 -3.32 -12.26 4.53
CA ALA A 88 -3.94 -10.95 4.57
C ALA A 88 -2.91 -9.83 4.83
N MET A 89 -1.94 -10.08 5.71
CA MET A 89 -0.80 -9.16 5.93
C MET A 89 0.02 -8.96 4.64
N PHE A 90 0.29 -10.03 3.89
CA PHE A 90 1.01 -9.91 2.61
C PHE A 90 0.24 -9.11 1.56
N ARG A 91 -1.10 -9.22 1.52
CA ARG A 91 -1.92 -8.37 0.64
C ARG A 91 -1.90 -6.90 1.07
N TYR A 92 -1.80 -6.63 2.37
CA TYR A 92 -1.57 -5.27 2.86
C TYR A 92 -0.20 -4.73 2.39
N PHE A 93 0.88 -5.51 2.52
CA PHE A 93 2.21 -5.13 2.04
C PHE A 93 2.24 -4.89 0.53
N GLU A 94 1.65 -5.80 -0.25
CA GLU A 94 1.55 -5.65 -1.70
C GLU A 94 0.79 -4.38 -2.09
N ASN A 95 -0.32 -4.08 -1.39
CA ASN A 95 -1.05 -2.84 -1.63
C ASN A 95 -0.14 -1.63 -1.37
N VAL A 96 0.53 -1.55 -0.23
CA VAL A 96 1.46 -0.44 0.07
C VAL A 96 2.56 -0.31 -0.99
N HIS A 97 3.14 -1.42 -1.46
CA HIS A 97 4.11 -1.41 -2.56
C HIS A 97 3.51 -0.85 -3.86
N TYR A 98 2.29 -1.25 -4.21
CA TYR A 98 1.58 -0.70 -5.37
C TYR A 98 1.36 0.82 -5.23
N GLN A 99 0.93 1.29 -4.04
CA GLN A 99 0.70 2.70 -3.77
C GLN A 99 2.00 3.53 -3.89
N TYR A 100 3.14 2.97 -3.47
CA TYR A 100 4.44 3.58 -3.69
C TYR A 100 4.75 3.73 -5.19
N ARG A 101 4.58 2.66 -5.98
CA ARG A 101 4.86 2.69 -7.43
C ARG A 101 4.02 3.71 -8.21
N VAL A 102 2.82 4.05 -7.73
CA VAL A 102 1.96 5.08 -8.34
C VAL A 102 2.18 6.48 -7.76
N GLY A 103 3.18 6.67 -6.89
CA GLY A 103 3.59 7.99 -6.38
C GLY A 103 2.77 8.52 -5.20
N LEU A 104 2.10 7.63 -4.45
CA LEU A 104 1.33 8.01 -3.25
C LEU A 104 2.15 7.95 -1.97
N TYR A 105 3.25 7.18 -1.95
CA TYR A 105 4.28 7.20 -0.91
C TYR A 105 5.53 7.90 -1.44
N ASP A 106 6.21 8.64 -0.59
CA ASP A 106 7.59 9.03 -0.83
C ASP A 106 8.57 7.92 -0.44
N ASP A 107 9.82 8.04 -0.89
CA ASP A 107 10.86 7.04 -0.66
C ASP A 107 11.12 6.82 0.84
N HIS A 108 11.08 7.88 1.66
CA HIS A 108 11.35 7.75 3.09
C HIS A 108 10.21 7.01 3.80
N GLU A 109 8.96 7.34 3.49
CA GLU A 109 7.79 6.62 4.01
C GLU A 109 7.79 5.16 3.58
N PHE A 110 8.16 4.87 2.33
CA PHE A 110 8.23 3.51 1.81
C PHE A 110 9.36 2.68 2.46
N GLU A 111 10.55 3.24 2.64
CA GLU A 111 11.65 2.56 3.34
C GLU A 111 11.30 2.20 4.79
N ARG A 112 10.49 3.02 5.46
CA ARG A 112 9.96 2.68 6.80
C ARG A 112 9.01 1.48 6.76
N GLN A 113 8.24 1.32 5.69
CA GLN A 113 7.39 0.14 5.49
C GLN A 113 8.25 -1.10 5.26
N LYS A 114 9.27 -1.03 4.41
CA LYS A 114 10.22 -2.14 4.18
C LYS A 114 10.89 -2.62 5.46
N ILE A 115 11.33 -1.71 6.33
CA ILE A 115 11.88 -2.07 7.64
C ILE A 115 10.84 -2.83 8.47
N ALA A 116 9.58 -2.39 8.49
CA ALA A 116 8.52 -3.09 9.22
C ALA A 116 8.23 -4.49 8.64
N TRP A 117 8.26 -4.64 7.32
CA TRP A 117 8.06 -5.92 6.65
C TRP A 117 9.21 -6.88 6.94
N GLY A 118 10.46 -6.41 6.83
CA GLY A 118 11.64 -7.18 7.18
C GLY A 118 11.61 -7.63 8.65
N ASN A 119 11.23 -6.75 9.57
CA ASN A 119 11.07 -7.12 10.99
C ASN A 119 9.99 -8.18 11.20
N TYR A 120 8.86 -8.07 10.50
CA TYR A 120 7.78 -9.07 10.57
C TYR A 120 8.23 -10.42 10.01
N MET A 121 8.86 -10.43 8.84
CA MET A 121 9.29 -11.65 8.17
C MET A 121 10.40 -12.37 8.95
N ASN A 122 11.44 -11.63 9.33
CA ASN A 122 12.61 -12.18 10.01
C ASN A 122 12.36 -12.44 11.50
N GLY A 123 11.30 -11.87 12.07
CA GLY A 123 10.88 -12.11 13.45
C GLY A 123 10.03 -13.38 13.64
N SER A 124 9.62 -14.04 12.55
CA SER A 124 8.74 -15.21 12.59
C SER A 124 9.41 -16.44 12.00
N LEU A 125 9.37 -17.56 12.70
CA LEU A 125 9.84 -18.86 12.18
C LEU A 125 8.89 -19.47 11.13
N ARG A 126 7.67 -18.94 10.98
CA ARG A 126 6.65 -19.50 10.07
C ARG A 126 6.23 -18.56 8.94
N ALA A 127 6.30 -17.25 9.11
CA ALA A 127 5.90 -16.31 8.05
C ALA A 127 6.68 -16.51 6.73
N PRO A 128 8.02 -16.73 6.74
CA PRO A 128 8.76 -17.03 5.50
C PRO A 128 8.24 -18.28 4.78
N LYS A 129 7.84 -19.32 5.52
CA LYS A 129 7.28 -20.55 4.93
C LYS A 129 5.93 -20.32 4.26
N ILE A 130 5.06 -19.53 4.90
CA ILE A 130 3.79 -19.11 4.25
C ILE A 130 4.07 -18.29 3.01
N TRP A 131 5.10 -17.44 3.04
CA TRP A 131 5.50 -16.64 1.91
C TRP A 131 6.05 -17.46 0.75
N CYS A 132 6.84 -18.50 1.01
CA CYS A 132 7.34 -19.41 -0.03
C CYS A 132 6.19 -19.93 -0.92
N ASP A 133 5.11 -20.40 -0.29
CA ASP A 133 3.92 -20.90 -1.01
C ASP A 133 3.10 -19.79 -1.68
N TYR A 134 3.16 -18.57 -1.16
CA TYR A 134 2.25 -17.48 -1.52
C TYR A 134 2.83 -16.45 -2.50
N GLN A 135 4.15 -16.36 -2.62
CA GLN A 135 4.83 -15.36 -3.47
C GLN A 135 4.41 -15.41 -4.95
N HIS A 136 3.88 -16.54 -5.41
CA HIS A 136 3.45 -16.74 -6.80
C HIS A 136 2.07 -16.15 -7.13
N VAL A 137 1.28 -15.74 -6.13
CA VAL A 137 -0.07 -15.18 -6.34
C VAL A 137 -0.14 -13.65 -6.19
N VAL A 138 1.01 -13.02 -5.94
CA VAL A 138 1.18 -11.56 -5.86
C VAL A 138 1.96 -11.06 -7.07
N SER A 139 2.05 -9.74 -7.23
CA SER A 139 2.87 -9.14 -8.30
C SER A 139 4.35 -9.51 -8.19
N ILE A 140 4.98 -9.75 -9.34
CA ILE A 140 6.40 -10.17 -9.43
C ILE A 140 7.31 -9.11 -8.80
N GLU A 141 7.04 -7.84 -9.06
CA GLU A 141 7.86 -6.75 -8.52
C GLU A 141 7.78 -6.67 -6.99
N PHE A 142 6.59 -6.88 -6.42
CA PHE A 142 6.45 -6.96 -4.96
C PHE A 142 7.18 -8.18 -4.40
N ALA A 143 7.09 -9.33 -5.07
CA ALA A 143 7.74 -10.54 -4.61
C ALA A 143 9.27 -10.40 -4.58
N ILE A 144 9.85 -9.79 -5.63
CA ILE A 144 11.28 -9.45 -5.68
C ILE A 144 11.64 -8.51 -4.54
N GLU A 145 10.88 -7.43 -4.35
CA GLU A 145 11.14 -6.45 -3.28
C GLU A 145 11.14 -7.11 -1.90
N LEU A 146 10.10 -7.88 -1.57
CA LEU A 146 10.01 -8.54 -0.26
C LEU A 146 11.13 -9.56 -0.05
N ASN A 147 11.50 -10.31 -1.09
CA ASN A 147 12.62 -11.26 -1.02
C ASN A 147 13.96 -10.59 -0.71
N THR A 148 14.17 -9.33 -1.10
CA THR A 148 15.39 -8.59 -0.72
C THR A 148 15.50 -8.28 0.77
N LEU A 149 14.39 -8.41 1.52
CA LEU A 149 14.31 -8.07 2.94
C LEU A 149 14.49 -9.28 3.86
N LEU A 150 14.56 -10.49 3.29
CA LEU A 150 14.64 -11.74 4.03
C LEU A 150 16.11 -12.08 4.33
N ASN A 151 16.38 -12.54 5.55
CA ASN A 151 17.73 -12.97 5.96
C ASN A 151 18.14 -14.31 5.32
N ASP A 152 17.17 -15.18 5.09
CA ASP A 152 17.34 -16.54 4.58
C ASP A 152 16.34 -16.77 3.43
N ASP A 153 16.57 -17.81 2.61
CA ASP A 153 15.61 -18.20 1.58
C ASP A 153 14.29 -18.65 2.26
N PRO A 154 13.14 -18.07 1.89
CA PRO A 154 11.85 -18.45 2.49
C PRO A 154 11.45 -19.91 2.23
N CYS A 155 12.07 -20.55 1.24
CA CYS A 155 11.75 -21.90 0.77
C CYS A 155 12.74 -22.99 1.25
N ASP A 156 13.76 -22.63 2.02
CA ASP A 156 14.74 -23.57 2.61
C ASP A 156 14.25 -24.25 3.91
#